data_AF-A0A1I2L3U2-F1
#
_entry.id   AF-A0A1I2L3U2-F1
#
_cell.length_a   1.000
_cell.length_b   1.000
_cell.length_c   1.000
_cell.angle_alpha   90.00
_cell.angle_beta   90.00
_cell.angle_gamma   90.00
#
_symmetry.space_group_name_H-M   'P 1'
#
loop_
_entity.id
_entity.type
_entity.pdbx_description
1 polymer ?
#
loop_
_entity_poly.entity_id
_entity_poly.type
_entity_poly.pdbx_seq_one_letter_code
_entity_poly.pdbx_strand_id
1 'polypeptide(L)'
;MHVRSCEENEIKIPFFVGENKSRTWILRLKDNKIELKHDHRKPDGSEDKITQYGGTASNNGLANIQVFPADDETAELLPAAATNVWWISLDDEIFSYNLKRIGAKTNFSVEFDLSNPIKTPDAPWGWEE
;
A
#
# COMPACT_ATOMS: atom_id res chain seq x y z
N MET A 1 12.99 0.54 2.50
CA MET A 1 11.77 -0.19 2.03
C MET A 1 12.19 -1.61 1.65
N HIS A 2 11.28 -2.59 1.67
CA HIS A 2 11.56 -3.93 1.16
C HIS A 2 10.39 -4.39 0.29
N VAL A 3 10.68 -4.80 -0.95
CA VAL A 3 9.72 -5.50 -1.82
C VAL A 3 9.90 -6.98 -1.58
N ARG A 4 8.87 -7.64 -1.03
CA ARG A 4 8.93 -9.05 -0.63
C ARG A 4 8.70 -9.99 -1.80
N SER A 5 7.74 -9.65 -2.66
CA SER A 5 7.42 -10.41 -3.87
C SER A 5 7.06 -9.43 -4.98
N CYS A 6 7.48 -9.77 -6.19
CA CYS A 6 7.28 -9.01 -7.41
C CYS A 6 7.03 -10.01 -8.53
N GLU A 7 5.80 -10.51 -8.59
CA GLU A 7 5.32 -11.41 -9.62
C GLU A 7 4.78 -10.62 -10.81
N GLU A 8 4.48 -11.31 -11.92
CA GLU A 8 4.03 -10.70 -13.18
C GLU A 8 2.90 -9.67 -13.02
N ASN A 9 1.94 -9.94 -12.14
CA ASN A 9 0.75 -9.10 -11.94
C ASN A 9 0.53 -8.68 -10.47
N GLU A 10 1.46 -8.97 -9.56
CA GLU A 10 1.29 -8.67 -8.14
C GLU A 10 2.63 -8.31 -7.47
N ILE A 11 2.65 -7.19 -6.74
CA ILE A 11 3.78 -6.76 -5.92
C ILE A 11 3.31 -6.66 -4.47
N LYS A 12 4.12 -7.17 -3.55
CA LYS A 12 3.88 -7.10 -2.10
C LYS A 12 4.98 -6.31 -1.41
N ILE A 13 4.60 -5.24 -0.72
CA ILE A 13 5.52 -4.33 -0.03
C ILE A 13 5.12 -4.28 1.44
N PRO A 14 5.81 -5.02 2.33
CA PRO A 14 5.57 -4.93 3.77
C PRO A 14 5.92 -3.54 4.31
N PHE A 15 5.07 -3.02 5.21
CA PHE A 15 5.27 -1.76 5.90
C PHE A 15 5.31 -1.95 7.42
N PHE A 16 6.52 -1.95 7.97
CA PHE A 16 6.73 -2.14 9.41
C PHE A 16 6.83 -0.81 10.14
N VAL A 17 6.23 -0.73 11.32
CA VAL A 17 6.41 0.40 12.24
C VAL A 17 6.88 -0.16 13.57
N GLY A 18 8.19 -0.04 13.81
CA GLY A 18 8.86 -0.78 14.89
C GLY A 18 8.62 -2.28 14.75
N GLU A 19 8.21 -2.92 15.85
CA GLU A 19 7.93 -4.36 15.90
C GLU A 19 6.58 -4.75 15.29
N ASN A 20 5.76 -3.78 14.86
CA ASN A 20 4.46 -4.06 14.27
C ASN A 20 4.62 -4.41 12.78
N LYS A 21 4.45 -5.71 12.48
CA LYS A 21 4.60 -6.32 11.15
C LYS A 21 3.26 -6.63 10.46
N SER A 22 2.20 -5.90 10.82
CA SER A 22 0.83 -6.22 10.39
C SER A 22 0.47 -5.85 8.96
N ARG A 23 1.23 -4.94 8.33
CA ARG A 23 0.79 -4.23 7.12
C ARG A 23 1.60 -4.64 5.92
N THR A 24 0.91 -4.93 4.83
CA THR A 24 1.49 -5.12 3.50
C THR A 24 0.67 -4.35 2.48
N TRP A 25 1.30 -3.49 1.69
CA TRP A 25 0.69 -2.96 0.48
C TRP A 25 0.76 -4.01 -0.62
N ILE A 26 -0.40 -4.33 -1.20
CA ILE A 26 -0.50 -5.22 -2.35
C ILE A 26 -0.86 -4.37 -3.57
N LEU A 27 0.00 -4.38 -4.57
CA LEU A 27 -0.26 -3.76 -5.87
C LEU A 27 -0.58 -4.85 -6.88
N ARG A 28 -1.71 -4.76 -7.58
CA ARG A 28 -2.11 -5.73 -8.61
C ARG A 28 -2.33 -5.06 -9.95
N LEU A 29 -1.83 -5.66 -11.02
CA LEU A 29 -2.17 -5.23 -12.38
C LEU A 29 -3.44 -5.97 -12.83
N LYS A 30 -4.50 -5.21 -13.11
CA LYS A 30 -5.79 -5.74 -13.59
C LYS A 30 -6.34 -4.81 -14.66
N ASP A 31 -6.68 -5.35 -15.83
CA ASP A 31 -7.28 -4.59 -16.94
C ASP A 31 -6.46 -3.34 -17.31
N ASN A 32 -5.12 -3.46 -17.34
CA ASN A 32 -4.15 -2.37 -17.56
C ASN A 32 -4.16 -1.24 -16.52
N LYS A 33 -4.77 -1.47 -15.35
CA LYS A 33 -4.79 -0.54 -14.23
C LYS A 33 -4.19 -1.19 -13.00
N ILE A 34 -3.60 -0.38 -12.14
CA ILE A 34 -3.02 -0.86 -10.88
C ILE A 34 -4.08 -0.70 -9.79
N GLU A 35 -4.32 -1.76 -9.04
CA GLU A 35 -5.07 -1.74 -7.79
C GLU A 35 -4.08 -1.70 -6.62
N LEU A 36 -4.37 -0.87 -5.62
CA LEU A 36 -3.69 -0.87 -4.33
C LEU A 36 -4.66 -1.41 -3.27
N LYS A 37 -4.26 -2.45 -2.54
CA LYS A 37 -4.95 -2.95 -1.34
C LYS A 37 -4.02 -2.96 -0.12
N HIS A 38 -4.59 -2.77 1.06
CA HIS A 38 -3.91 -2.79 2.35
C HIS A 38 -4.21 -4.10 3.07
N ASP A 39 -3.30 -5.06 2.97
CA ASP A 39 -3.41 -6.32 3.71
C ASP A 39 -2.96 -6.11 5.16
N HIS A 40 -3.91 -6.24 6.07
CA HIS A 40 -3.69 -6.16 7.51
C HIS A 40 -3.88 -7.54 8.14
N ARG A 41 -2.87 -7.98 8.88
CA ARG A 41 -2.81 -9.28 9.53
C ARG A 41 -2.63 -9.12 11.04
N LYS A 42 -3.18 -10.05 11.81
CA LYS A 42 -2.92 -10.20 13.25
C LYS A 42 -1.58 -10.92 13.48
N PRO A 43 -1.01 -10.91 14.71
CA PRO A 43 0.23 -11.63 15.01
C PRO A 43 0.17 -13.15 14.74
N ASP A 44 -1.03 -13.73 14.77
CA ASP A 44 -1.28 -15.13 14.42
C ASP A 44 -1.28 -15.40 12.91
N GLY A 45 -1.13 -14.35 12.08
CA GLY A 45 -1.10 -14.40 10.62
C GLY A 45 -2.45 -14.41 9.93
N SER A 46 -3.56 -14.50 10.66
CA SER A 46 -4.90 -14.38 10.08
C SER A 46 -5.26 -12.91 9.80
N GLU A 47 -6.20 -12.70 8.89
CA GLU A 47 -6.63 -11.35 8.51
C GLU A 47 -7.24 -10.57 9.68
N ASP A 48 -6.93 -9.28 9.73
CA ASP A 48 -7.66 -8.34 10.56
C ASP A 48 -9.06 -8.11 9.99
N LYS A 49 -10.01 -7.70 10.84
CA LYS A 49 -11.37 -7.35 10.39
C LYS A 49 -11.36 -6.19 9.39
N ILE A 50 -10.40 -5.28 9.52
CA ILE A 50 -10.23 -4.13 8.64
C ILE A 50 -8.96 -4.36 7.81
N THR A 51 -9.14 -4.99 6.65
CA THR A 51 -8.10 -5.36 5.70
C THR A 51 -8.61 -5.19 4.27
N GLN A 52 -7.74 -5.33 3.27
CA GLN A 52 -8.06 -5.30 1.83
C GLN A 52 -8.75 -4.03 1.33
N TYR A 53 -8.74 -2.95 2.12
CA TYR A 53 -9.20 -1.64 1.66
C TYR A 53 -8.13 -0.96 0.78
N GLY A 54 -8.55 -0.06 -0.09
CA GLY A 54 -7.71 0.68 -1.01
C GLY A 54 -8.48 1.16 -2.23
N GLY A 55 -7.94 0.96 -3.43
CA GLY A 55 -8.61 1.42 -4.64
C GLY A 55 -7.90 1.04 -5.93
N THR A 56 -8.67 1.06 -7.02
CA THR A 56 -8.16 0.89 -8.38
C THR A 56 -7.83 2.24 -9.02
N ALA A 57 -6.71 2.32 -9.70
CA ALA A 57 -6.30 3.48 -10.46
C ALA A 57 -7.37 3.92 -11.47
N SER A 58 -7.65 5.22 -11.54
CA SER A 58 -8.63 5.76 -12.49
C SER A 58 -8.12 5.75 -13.94
N ASN A 59 -6.80 5.79 -14.13
CA ASN A 59 -6.09 5.79 -15.39
C ASN A 59 -4.73 5.07 -15.25
N ASN A 60 -3.93 5.05 -16.32
CA ASN A 60 -2.62 4.37 -16.33
C ASN A 60 -1.50 5.11 -15.57
N GLY A 61 -1.78 6.30 -15.02
CA GLY A 61 -0.81 7.11 -14.29
C GLY A 61 0.38 7.57 -15.13
N LEU A 62 1.50 7.78 -14.45
CA LEU A 62 2.82 7.99 -15.03
C LEU A 62 3.75 6.87 -14.55
N ALA A 63 4.90 6.72 -15.21
CA ALA A 63 5.89 5.70 -14.85
C ALA A 63 6.35 5.80 -13.37
N ASN A 64 6.32 7.00 -12.80
CA ASN A 64 6.83 7.31 -11.46
C ASN A 64 5.75 7.76 -10.46
N ILE A 65 4.47 7.81 -10.86
CA ILE A 65 3.38 8.18 -9.95
C ILE A 65 2.06 7.53 -10.35
N GLN A 66 1.40 6.92 -9.37
CA GLN A 66 0.07 6.36 -9.52
C GLN A 66 -0.85 6.79 -8.37
N VAL A 67 -2.09 7.13 -8.71
CA VAL A 67 -3.14 7.57 -7.79
C VAL A 67 -4.26 6.53 -7.73
N PHE A 68 -4.77 6.29 -6.53
CA PHE A 68 -5.79 5.30 -6.19
C PHE A 68 -6.89 5.95 -5.34
N PRO A 69 -7.99 6.44 -5.95
CA PRO A 69 -9.19 6.81 -5.20
C PRO A 69 -9.80 5.59 -4.52
N ALA A 70 -10.40 5.77 -3.35
CA ALA A 70 -11.09 4.67 -2.65
C ALA A 70 -12.15 4.01 -3.54
N ASP A 71 -12.14 2.68 -3.55
CA ASP A 71 -13.15 1.88 -4.24
C ASP A 71 -14.39 1.63 -3.38
N ASP A 72 -15.42 1.02 -4.00
CA ASP A 72 -16.69 0.72 -3.32
C ASP A 72 -16.50 -0.23 -2.14
N GLU A 73 -15.64 -1.24 -2.25
CA GLU A 73 -15.32 -2.16 -1.15
C GLU A 73 -14.78 -1.39 0.06
N THR A 74 -13.92 -0.40 -0.18
CA THR A 74 -13.39 0.48 0.86
C THR A 74 -14.45 1.38 1.46
N ALA A 75 -15.34 1.94 0.64
CA ALA A 75 -16.43 2.78 1.12
C ALA A 75 -17.43 1.98 1.98
N GLU A 76 -17.69 0.73 1.62
CA GLU A 76 -18.56 -0.18 2.39
C GLU A 76 -17.90 -0.62 3.70
N LEU A 77 -16.63 -1.05 3.65
CA LEU A 77 -15.89 -1.51 4.83
C LEU A 77 -15.56 -0.37 5.79
N LEU A 78 -15.19 0.79 5.26
CA LEU A 78 -14.74 1.98 5.98
C LEU A 78 -15.40 3.24 5.41
N PRO A 79 -16.65 3.57 5.78
CA PRO A 79 -17.35 4.75 5.24
C PRO A 79 -16.59 6.07 5.42
N ALA A 80 -15.81 6.20 6.50
CA ALA A 80 -14.96 7.38 6.74
C ALA A 80 -13.75 7.47 5.79
N ALA A 81 -13.42 6.39 5.07
CA ALA A 81 -12.36 6.31 4.07
C ALA A 81 -12.90 6.42 2.62
N ALA A 82 -14.21 6.54 2.42
CA ALA A 82 -14.82 6.64 1.10
C ALA A 82 -14.31 7.82 0.25
N THR A 83 -13.77 8.86 0.89
CA THR A 83 -13.17 10.02 0.23
C THR A 83 -11.65 10.03 0.31
N ASN A 84 -11.02 8.89 0.65
CA ASN A 84 -9.59 8.77 0.62
C ASN A 84 -9.08 8.69 -0.82
N VAL A 85 -7.94 9.32 -1.04
CA VAL A 85 -7.13 9.19 -2.25
C VAL A 85 -5.72 8.84 -1.79
N TRP A 86 -5.26 7.67 -2.20
CA TRP A 86 -3.89 7.23 -2.01
C TRP A 86 -3.07 7.55 -3.25
N TRP A 87 -1.77 7.77 -3.09
CA TRP A 87 -0.86 7.75 -4.22
C TRP A 87 0.52 7.27 -3.79
N ILE A 88 1.19 6.63 -4.74
CA ILE A 88 2.57 6.20 -4.62
C ILE A 88 3.38 6.99 -5.65
N SER A 89 4.53 7.51 -5.25
CA SER A 89 5.53 8.03 -6.17
C SER A 89 6.86 7.30 -5.97
N LEU A 90 7.65 7.20 -7.03
CA LEU A 90 8.94 6.53 -7.02
C LEU A 90 9.90 7.27 -7.94
N ASP A 91 11.07 7.64 -7.44
CA ASP A 91 12.22 8.01 -8.25
C ASP A 91 13.46 7.19 -7.85
N ASP A 92 14.65 7.57 -8.32
CA ASP A 92 15.88 6.84 -8.07
C ASP A 92 16.31 6.86 -6.59
N GLU A 93 15.83 7.82 -5.80
CA GLU A 93 16.24 8.06 -4.42
C GLU A 93 15.12 7.81 -3.41
N ILE A 94 13.86 8.01 -3.79
CA ILE A 94 12.72 8.03 -2.86
C ILE A 94 11.55 7.21 -3.40
N PHE A 95 11.03 6.33 -2.54
CA PHE A 95 9.67 5.80 -2.66
C PHE A 95 8.77 6.49 -1.64
N SER A 96 7.67 7.08 -2.09
CA SER A 96 6.68 7.69 -1.20
C SER A 96 5.32 6.99 -1.28
N TYR A 97 4.70 6.81 -0.13
CA TYR A 97 3.30 6.41 0.00
C TYR A 97 2.55 7.53 0.70
N ASN A 98 1.40 7.91 0.16
CA ASN A 98 0.66 9.07 0.63
C ASN A 98 -0.84 8.80 0.72
N LEU A 99 -1.50 9.57 1.57
CA LEU A 99 -2.95 9.57 1.76
C LEU A 99 -3.47 10.99 1.96
N LYS A 100 -4.49 11.35 1.18
CA LYS A 100 -5.33 12.52 1.39
C LYS A 100 -6.78 12.08 1.55
N ARG A 101 -7.40 12.44 2.66
CA ARG A 101 -8.87 12.43 2.75
C ARG A 101 -9.39 13.75 2.19
N ILE A 102 -10.25 13.70 1.17
CA ILE A 102 -10.81 14.91 0.58
C ILE A 102 -11.60 15.68 1.65
N GLY A 103 -11.34 16.99 1.75
CA GLY A 103 -11.88 17.87 2.79
C GLY A 103 -11.04 17.95 4.08
N ALA A 104 -10.09 17.05 4.31
CA ALA A 104 -9.15 17.19 5.42
C ALA A 104 -8.12 18.29 5.17
N LYS A 105 -7.66 18.97 6.23
CA LYS A 105 -6.61 20.00 6.12
C LYS A 105 -5.24 19.39 5.85
N THR A 106 -4.92 18.28 6.50
CA THR A 106 -3.63 17.61 6.42
C THR A 106 -3.67 16.40 5.47
N ASN A 107 -2.51 15.83 5.25
CA ASN A 107 -2.21 14.66 4.46
C ASN A 107 -1.21 13.81 5.26
N PHE A 108 -1.23 12.51 5.01
CA PHE A 108 -0.27 11.56 5.55
C PHE A 108 0.72 11.19 4.45
N SER A 109 2.01 11.18 4.76
CA SER A 109 3.07 10.76 3.86
C SER A 109 4.09 9.91 4.61
N VAL A 110 4.59 8.88 3.95
CA VAL A 110 5.74 8.07 4.36
C VAL A 110 6.70 8.04 3.18
N GLU A 111 7.96 8.36 3.44
CA GLU A 111 9.03 8.30 2.46
C GLU A 111 10.07 7.29 2.90
N PHE A 112 10.59 6.54 1.93
CA PHE A 112 11.70 5.63 2.11
C PHE A 112 12.85 6.06 1.23
N ASP A 113 14.02 6.23 1.86
CA ASP A 113 15.29 6.38 1.18
C ASP A 113 15.67 5.06 0.48
N LEU A 114 15.85 5.12 -0.83
CA LEU A 114 16.27 4.02 -1.70
C LEU A 114 17.78 4.02 -1.96
N SER A 115 18.47 5.13 -1.64
CA SER A 115 19.92 5.27 -1.80
C SER A 115 20.72 4.51 -0.74
N ASN A 116 20.07 4.14 0.37
CA ASN A 116 20.70 3.44 1.48
C ASN A 116 20.04 2.07 1.77
N PRO A 117 20.58 0.97 1.22
CA PRO A 117 20.05 -0.37 1.46
C PRO A 117 20.11 -0.78 2.93
N ILE A 118 19.06 -1.44 3.40
CA ILE A 118 19.00 -2.04 4.73
C ILE A 118 19.12 -3.56 4.63
N LYS A 119 19.46 -4.23 5.75
CA LYS A 119 19.32 -5.68 5.84
C LYS A 119 17.85 -6.06 5.61
N THR A 120 17.63 -7.13 4.84
CA THR A 120 16.29 -7.69 4.63
C THR A 120 15.61 -7.93 5.98
N PRO A 121 14.43 -7.33 6.22
CA PRO A 121 13.70 -7.54 7.46
C PRO A 121 13.04 -8.91 7.47
N ASP A 122 12.59 -9.37 8.64
CA ASP A 122 11.83 -10.63 8.73
C ASP A 122 10.49 -10.53 7.98
N ALA A 123 9.83 -11.67 7.81
CA ALA A 123 8.52 -11.73 7.17
C ALA A 123 7.44 -10.91 7.92
N PRO A 124 6.49 -10.27 7.19
CA PRO A 124 5.25 -9.76 7.78
C PRO A 124 4.45 -10.91 8.42
N TRP A 125 3.56 -10.58 9.36
CA TRP A 125 2.69 -11.60 9.95
C TRP A 125 1.81 -12.26 8.86
N GLY A 126 1.68 -13.60 8.92
CA GLY A 126 0.84 -14.36 8.00
C GLY A 126 1.50 -14.73 6.67
N TRP A 127 2.78 -14.43 6.49
CA TRP A 127 3.55 -14.80 5.30
C TRP A 127 4.77 -15.62 5.73
N GLU A 128 4.96 -16.78 5.11
CA GLU A 128 6.23 -17.53 5.18
C GLU A 128 7.13 -17.06 4.02
N GLU A 129 8.43 -16.97 4.29
CA GLU A 129 9.58 -16.52 3.44
C GLU A 129 9.36 -15.57 2.26
#